data_AF-A0A6N6L0K9-F1
#
_entry.id   AF-A0A6N6L0K9-F1
#
_cell.length_a   1.000
_cell.length_b   1.000
_cell.length_c   1.000
_cell.angle_alpha   90.00
_cell.angle_beta   90.00
_cell.angle_gamma   90.00
#
_symmetry.space_group_name_H-M   'P 1'
#
loop_
_entity.id
_entity.type
_entity.pdbx_description
1 polymer ?
#
loop_
_entity_poly.entity_id
_entity_poly.type
_entity_poly.pdbx_seq_one_letter_code
_entity_poly.pdbx_strand_id
1 'polypeptide(L)' 'MTGNSSSVDIRENSAVTMENCSIFKNNWWGVLIMQESTARLIKCDIKEDQNNAFKDLSCTVEIKS' A
#
# COMPACT_ATOMS: atom_id res chain seq x y z
N MET A 1 -18.25 1.99 14.27
CA MET A 1 -17.11 1.32 13.64
C MET A 1 -16.52 2.26 12.61
N THR A 2 -15.58 3.12 12.99
CA THR A 2 -14.82 3.94 12.03
C THR A 2 -13.62 3.11 11.59
N GLY A 3 -13.85 2.26 10.58
CA GLY A 3 -12.80 1.43 9.99
C GLY A 3 -11.90 2.31 9.14
N ASN A 4 -10.73 2.64 9.66
CA ASN A 4 -9.67 3.32 8.90
C ASN A 4 -9.01 2.26 8.00
N SER A 5 -9.73 1.86 6.95
CA SER A 5 -9.33 0.75 6.10
C SER A 5 -8.43 1.25 4.97
N SER A 6 -7.27 0.63 4.81
CA SER A 6 -6.49 0.75 3.57
C SER A 6 -7.09 -0.13 2.49
N SER A 7 -6.80 0.15 1.22
CA SER A 7 -7.22 -0.70 0.11
C SER A 7 -6.40 -1.99 0.05
N VAL A 8 -5.11 -1.91 0.37
CA VAL A 8 -4.21 -3.07 0.50
C VAL A 8 -3.47 -2.99 1.83
N ASP A 9 -3.61 -4.04 2.65
CA ASP A 9 -2.89 -4.20 3.91
C ASP A 9 -1.90 -5.37 3.79
N ILE A 10 -0.62 -5.09 3.99
CA ILE A 10 0.46 -6.08 4.00
C ILE A 10 1.00 -6.18 5.43
N ARG A 11 0.93 -7.39 6.01
CA ARG A 11 1.10 -7.65 7.44
C ARG A 11 1.85 -8.97 7.68
N GLU A 12 2.21 -9.22 8.93
CA GLU A 12 2.72 -10.51 9.43
C GLU A 12 4.02 -10.98 8.73
N ASN A 13 5.01 -10.09 8.57
CA ASN A 13 6.28 -10.38 7.92
C ASN A 13 6.11 -10.90 6.47
N SER A 14 5.11 -10.38 5.75
CA SER A 14 4.82 -10.81 4.38
C SER A 14 5.75 -10.16 3.37
N ALA A 15 6.08 -10.89 2.31
CA ALA A 15 6.77 -10.36 1.13
C ALA A 15 5.84 -10.44 -0.08
N VAL A 16 5.43 -9.29 -0.60
CA VAL A 16 4.44 -9.18 -1.68
C VAL A 16 5.03 -8.44 -2.88
N THR A 17 4.80 -8.98 -4.08
CA THR A 17 5.04 -8.26 -5.34
C THR A 17 3.70 -8.00 -6.02
N MET A 18 3.45 -6.75 -6.38
CA MET A 18 2.29 -6.37 -7.20
C MET A 18 2.79 -5.75 -8.50
N GLU A 19 2.25 -6.22 -9.62
CA GLU A 19 2.64 -5.80 -10.96
C GLU A 19 1.42 -5.36 -11.76
N ASN A 20 1.55 -4.26 -12.51
CA ASN A 20 0.51 -3.74 -13.42
C ASN A 20 -0.87 -3.54 -12.74
N CYS A 21 -0.88 -3.08 -11.48
CA CYS A 21 -2.11 -2.89 -10.71
C CYS A 21 -2.56 -1.42 -10.73
N SER A 22 -3.88 -1.19 -10.59
CA SER A 22 -4.44 0.14 -10.35
C SER A 22 -5.17 0.14 -9.01
N ILE A 23 -4.70 0.95 -8.06
CA ILE A 23 -5.31 1.10 -6.73
C ILE A 23 -5.94 2.50 -6.67
N PHE A 24 -7.26 2.55 -6.48
CA PHE A 24 -8.07 3.78 -6.50
C PHE A 24 -9.18 3.73 -5.44
N LYS A 25 -9.70 4.92 -5.06
CA LYS A 25 -10.77 5.12 -4.05
C LYS A 25 -10.43 4.60 -2.65
N ASN A 26 -9.33 5.12 -2.10
CA ASN A 26 -8.90 4.75 -0.75
C ASN A 26 -9.63 5.63 0.28
N ASN A 27 -10.32 5.00 1.25
CA ASN A 27 -10.95 5.75 2.36
C ASN A 27 -9.91 6.30 3.35
N TRP A 28 -8.70 5.73 3.39
CA TRP A 28 -7.61 6.24 4.20
C TRP A 28 -6.23 6.07 3.54
N TRP A 29 -5.74 4.84 3.32
CA TRP A 29 -4.45 4.58 2.66
C TRP A 29 -4.62 3.70 1.42
N GLY A 30 -3.83 3.95 0.38
CA GLY A 30 -3.80 3.08 -0.81
C GLY A 30 -3.16 1.73 -0.48
N VAL A 31 -1.92 1.78 0.01
CA VAL A 31 -1.19 0.61 0.48
C VAL A 31 -0.61 0.90 1.86
N LEU A 32 -0.91 0.03 2.83
CA LEU A 32 -0.35 0.05 4.18
C LEU A 32 0.51 -1.20 4.39
N ILE A 33 1.75 -0.97 4.82
CA ILE A 33 2.72 -2.03 5.05
C ILE A 33 3.16 -1.95 6.52
N MET A 34 3.04 -3.06 7.23
CA MET A 34 3.30 -3.14 8.67
C MET A 34 4.00 -4.44 9.03
N GLN A 35 4.47 -4.51 10.29
CA GLN A 35 5.00 -5.74 10.89
C GLN A 35 6.14 -6.34 10.04
N GLU A 36 7.16 -5.52 9.76
CA GLU A 36 8.38 -5.91 9.03
C GLU A 36 8.13 -6.56 7.67
N SER A 37 7.00 -6.21 7.04
CA SER A 37 6.64 -6.71 5.72
C SER A 37 7.39 -5.96 4.60
N THR A 38 7.46 -6.55 3.42
CA THR A 38 8.08 -5.93 2.24
C THR A 38 7.10 -5.94 1.08
N ALA A 39 6.99 -4.81 0.39
CA ALA A 39 6.17 -4.70 -0.81
C ALA A 39 7.01 -4.17 -1.98
N ARG A 40 6.90 -4.84 -3.12
CA ARG A 40 7.48 -4.40 -4.38
C ARG A 40 6.37 -4.06 -5.36
N LEU A 41 6.37 -2.80 -5.82
CA LEU A 41 5.35 -2.24 -6.71
C LEU A 41 5.98 -1.95 -8.07
N ILE A 42 5.54 -2.67 -9.09
CA ILE A 42 6.10 -2.57 -10.44
C ILE A 42 4.99 -2.14 -11.40
N LYS A 43 5.15 -0.95 -12.01
CA LYS A 43 4.13 -0.39 -12.94
C LYS A 43 2.73 -0.31 -12.31
N CYS A 44 2.66 0.06 -11.03
CA CYS A 44 1.39 0.21 -10.34
C CYS A 44 0.96 1.69 -10.34
N ASP A 45 -0.29 1.94 -10.69
CA ASP A 45 -0.92 3.24 -10.59
C ASP A 45 -1.70 3.33 -9.27
N ILE A 46 -1.23 4.17 -8.35
CA ILE A 46 -1.90 4.38 -7.07
C ILE A 46 -2.41 5.82 -7.06
N LYS A 47 -3.73 5.98 -7.24
CA LYS A 47 -4.40 7.29 -7.33
C LYS A 47 -5.28 7.49 -6.11
N GLU A 48 -5.11 8.65 -5.47
CA GLU A 48 -5.88 9.03 -4.29
C GLU A 48 -7.00 10.00 -4.60
N ASP A 49 -8.02 9.96 -3.73
CA ASP A 49 -8.96 11.05 -3.62
C ASP A 49 -8.66 11.99 -2.43
N GLN A 50 -8.18 11.55 -1.24
CA GLN A 50 -8.11 12.51 -0.09
C GLN A 50 -7.01 12.46 1.00
N ASN A 51 -6.14 11.46 1.25
CA ASN A 51 -5.12 11.59 2.34
C ASN A 51 -3.98 10.53 2.33
N ASN A 52 -2.87 10.81 1.63
CA ASN A 52 -1.60 10.07 1.62
C ASN A 52 -1.64 8.64 1.06
N ALA A 53 -1.22 8.50 -0.21
CA ALA A 53 -1.28 7.27 -1.00
C ALA A 53 -0.55 6.08 -0.36
N PHE A 54 0.47 6.38 0.45
CA PHE A 54 1.32 5.42 1.13
C PHE A 54 1.51 5.82 2.58
N LYS A 55 1.47 4.81 3.46
CA LYS A 55 1.95 4.94 4.83
C LYS A 55 2.90 3.81 5.14
N ASP A 56 4.15 4.19 5.39
CA ASP A 56 5.21 3.31 5.85
C ASP A 56 5.45 3.56 7.35
N LEU A 57 5.43 2.48 8.14
CA LEU A 57 5.69 2.52 9.58
C LEU A 57 6.89 1.64 9.98
N SER A 58 7.58 0.96 9.06
CA SER A 58 8.77 0.13 9.37
C SER A 58 9.38 -0.65 8.18
N CYS A 59 9.06 -0.35 6.93
CA CYS A 59 9.17 -1.32 5.82
C CYS A 59 9.73 -0.72 4.52
N THR A 60 10.47 -1.50 3.72
CA THR A 60 11.02 -1.01 2.45
C THR A 60 10.00 -1.11 1.33
N VAL A 61 9.72 0.02 0.66
CA VAL A 61 8.89 0.09 -0.55
C VAL A 61 9.79 0.35 -1.75
N GLU A 62 9.82 -0.58 -2.70
CA GLU A 62 10.46 -0.35 -3.99
C GLU A 62 9.40 0.00 -5.03
N ILE A 63 9.31 1.29 -5.38
CA ILE A 63 8.51 1.77 -6.50
C ILE A 63 9.42 1.84 -7.73
N LYS A 64 9.14 1.02 -8.74
CA LYS A 64 9.76 1.16 -10.06
C LYS A 64 8.73 1.72 -11.03
N SER A 65 8.83 3.02 -11.27
CA SER A 65 8.09 3.77 -12.30
C SER A 65 8.67 3.49 -13.69
#